data_AF-A0A7S0RD91-F1
#
_entry.id   AF-A0A7S0RD91-F1
#
_cell.length_a   1.000
_cell.length_b   1.000
_cell.length_c   1.000
_cell.angle_alpha   90.00
_cell.angle_beta   90.00
_cell.angle_gamma   90.00
#
_symmetry.space_group_name_H-M   'P 1'
#
loop_
_entity.id
_entity.type
_entity.pdbx_description
1 polymer ?
#
loop_
_entity_poly.entity_id
_entity_poly.type
_entity_poly.pdbx_seq_one_letter_code
_entity_poly.pdbx_strand_id
1 'polypeptide(L)'
;SVCIHGDKEQSEREEALAQFRSGEAAIMVATEVAARGLDIPGVAVVVVYDFPQEALQYVHRIGRTGRAGAVGLAVAFFTPHDRKLAPALLELLQDARAPVPPALIRMAAEERSKPALEKQREQQQAKQMKKRM
;
A
#
# COMPACT_ATOMS: atom_id res chain seq x y z
N SER A 1 20.56 -3.49 11.13
CA SER A 1 19.21 -2.94 10.84
C SER A 1 18.53 -2.65 12.15
N VAL A 2 17.49 -1.81 12.14
CA VAL A 2 16.71 -1.42 13.32
C VAL A 2 15.21 -1.54 13.05
N CYS A 3 14.38 -1.54 14.10
CA CYS A 3 12.92 -1.57 13.96
C CYS A 3 12.22 -0.56 14.85
N ILE A 4 11.06 -0.07 14.38
CA ILE A 4 10.19 0.88 15.09
C ILE A 4 8.74 0.36 15.03
N HIS A 5 8.15 0.01 16.18
CA HIS A 5 6.78 -0.47 16.28
C HIS A 5 6.14 -0.09 17.63
N GLY A 6 4.84 -0.38 17.77
CA GLY A 6 3.99 0.01 18.91
C GLY A 6 4.49 -0.48 20.28
N ASP A 7 5.15 -1.64 20.33
CA ASP A 7 5.57 -2.28 21.58
C ASP A 7 6.94 -1.80 22.09
N LYS A 8 7.61 -0.91 21.35
CA LYS A 8 8.85 -0.28 21.81
C LYS A 8 8.59 0.97 22.63
N GLU A 9 9.38 1.14 23.68
CA GLU A 9 9.44 2.37 24.46
C GLU A 9 9.89 3.55 23.58
N GLN A 10 9.48 4.77 23.94
CA GLN A 10 9.79 5.95 23.13
C GLN A 10 11.31 6.16 22.97
N SER A 11 12.10 5.90 24.01
CA SER A 11 13.57 5.98 23.98
C SER A 11 14.18 5.01 22.97
N GLU A 12 13.69 3.76 22.93
CA GLU A 12 14.16 2.76 21.97
C GLU A 12 13.84 3.16 20.52
N ARG A 13 12.68 3.82 20.30
CA ARG A 13 12.30 4.32 18.96
C ARG A 13 13.21 5.46 18.52
N GLU A 14 13.55 6.36 19.43
CA GLU A 14 14.45 7.48 19.18
C GLU A 14 15.88 7.00 18.89
N GLU A 15 16.36 6.01 19.64
CA GLU A 15 17.67 5.40 19.42
C GLU A 15 17.72 4.70 18.06
N ALA A 16 16.73 3.87 17.73
CA ALA A 16 16.62 3.22 16.43
C ALA A 16 16.62 4.25 15.27
N LEU A 17 15.86 5.33 15.42
CA LEU A 17 15.82 6.40 14.44
C LEU A 17 17.16 7.12 14.31
N ALA A 18 17.87 7.34 15.41
CA ALA A 18 19.20 7.95 15.40
C ALA A 18 20.21 7.08 14.66
N GLN A 19 20.24 5.76 14.93
CA GLN A 19 21.09 4.79 14.23
C GLN A 19 20.78 4.73 12.73
N PHE A 20 19.50 4.83 12.34
CA PHE A 20 19.13 4.86 10.92
C PHE A 20 19.57 6.17 10.23
N ARG A 21 19.37 7.33 10.88
CA ARG A 21 19.75 8.64 10.35
C ARG A 21 21.27 8.83 10.25
N SER A 22 22.03 8.28 11.20
CA SER A 22 23.50 8.33 11.18
C SER A 22 24.11 7.41 10.12
N GLY A 23 23.33 6.47 9.57
CA GLY A 23 23.80 5.45 8.65
C GLY A 23 24.41 4.22 9.32
N GLU A 24 24.49 4.18 10.66
CA GLU A 24 24.91 3.00 11.43
C GLU A 24 24.01 1.80 11.13
N ALA A 25 22.71 2.05 10.98
CA ALA A 25 21.77 1.10 10.44
C ALA A 25 21.29 1.53 9.05
N ALA A 26 21.70 0.80 8.00
CA ALA A 26 21.26 1.09 6.63
C ALA A 26 19.79 0.73 6.33
N ILE A 27 19.14 -0.07 7.19
CA ILE A 27 17.77 -0.57 7.00
C ILE A 27 16.98 -0.38 8.29
N MET A 28 15.80 0.23 8.15
CA MET A 28 14.80 0.38 9.20
C MET A 28 13.49 -0.27 8.78
N VAL A 29 12.92 -1.08 9.67
CA VAL A 29 11.60 -1.70 9.50
C VAL A 29 10.60 -1.00 10.42
N ALA A 30 9.43 -0.60 9.92
CA ALA A 30 8.47 0.15 10.71
C ALA A 30 7.01 -0.24 10.45
N THR A 31 6.17 -0.14 11.49
CA THR A 31 4.70 -0.20 11.38
C THR A 31 4.07 1.20 11.53
N GLU A 32 2.89 1.39 10.92
CA GLU A 32 2.19 2.70 10.83
C GLU A 32 2.04 3.44 12.17
N VAL A 33 1.69 2.71 13.23
CA VAL A 33 1.38 3.31 14.54
C VAL A 33 2.59 4.05 15.13
N ALA A 34 3.79 3.59 14.83
CA ALA A 34 5.01 4.14 15.41
C ALA A 34 5.72 5.18 14.54
N ALA A 35 5.32 5.34 13.27
CA ALA A 35 5.95 6.28 12.33
C ALA A 35 5.24 7.64 12.24
N ARG A 36 4.01 7.79 12.75
CA ARG A 36 3.31 9.09 12.78
C ARG A 36 4.08 10.07 13.66
N GLY A 37 4.40 11.24 13.10
CA GLY A 37 5.21 12.26 13.78
C GLY A 37 6.72 12.06 13.68
N LEU A 38 7.20 10.93 13.14
CA LEU A 38 8.62 10.75 12.84
C LEU A 38 8.93 11.34 11.47
N ASP A 39 9.68 12.44 11.45
CA ASP A 39 10.25 12.94 10.21
C ASP A 39 11.44 12.07 9.81
N ILE A 40 11.28 11.26 8.77
CA ILE A 40 12.34 10.43 8.23
C ILE A 40 12.62 10.94 6.80
N PRO A 41 13.30 12.08 6.65
CA PRO A 41 13.58 12.65 5.34
C PRO A 41 14.74 11.91 4.67
N GLY A 42 14.75 11.88 3.34
CA GLY A 42 15.94 11.50 2.57
C GLY A 42 16.20 10.00 2.46
N VAL A 43 15.17 9.14 2.61
CA VAL A 43 15.33 7.71 2.38
C VAL A 43 15.53 7.45 0.89
N ALA A 44 16.57 6.71 0.50
CA ALA A 44 16.82 6.39 -0.91
C ALA A 44 15.77 5.43 -1.51
N VAL A 45 15.36 4.42 -0.71
CA VAL A 45 14.42 3.38 -1.14
C VAL A 45 13.36 3.15 -0.06
N VAL A 46 12.10 3.19 -0.45
CA VAL A 46 10.97 2.77 0.39
C VAL A 46 10.43 1.45 -0.11
N VAL A 47 10.33 0.46 0.78
CA VAL A 47 9.71 -0.83 0.50
C VAL A 47 8.41 -0.93 1.29
N VAL A 48 7.28 -0.96 0.57
CA VAL A 48 5.96 -1.24 1.14
C VAL A 48 5.79 -2.76 1.13
N TYR A 49 6.20 -3.40 2.24
CA TYR A 49 6.16 -4.85 2.38
C TYR A 49 4.72 -5.39 2.44
N ASP A 50 3.90 -4.83 3.34
CA ASP A 50 2.46 -5.08 3.38
C ASP A 50 1.72 -3.86 2.84
N PHE A 51 0.86 -4.08 1.84
CA PHE A 51 0.09 -2.98 1.26
C PHE A 51 -0.89 -2.42 2.31
N PRO A 52 -1.01 -1.08 2.46
CA PRO A 52 -1.94 -0.49 3.41
C PRO A 52 -3.39 -0.78 3.05
N GLN A 53 -4.29 -0.61 4.03
CA GLN A 53 -5.72 -0.78 3.81
C GLN A 53 -6.36 0.33 2.97
N GLU A 54 -5.63 1.41 2.71
CA GLU A 54 -6.08 2.57 1.94
C GLU A 54 -4.97 3.08 1.01
N ALA A 55 -5.33 3.46 -0.23
CA ALA A 55 -4.37 3.99 -1.21
C ALA A 55 -3.71 5.31 -0.75
N LEU A 56 -4.40 6.14 0.03
CA LEU A 56 -3.82 7.38 0.57
C LEU A 56 -2.67 7.10 1.55
N GLN A 57 -2.79 6.05 2.37
CA GLN A 57 -1.69 5.64 3.26
C GLN A 57 -0.47 5.18 2.46
N TYR A 58 -0.68 4.54 1.30
CA TYR A 58 0.43 4.17 0.39
C TYR A 58 1.20 5.42 -0.07
N VAL A 59 0.49 6.50 -0.45
CA VAL A 59 1.13 7.78 -0.82
C VAL A 59 1.97 8.34 0.33
N HIS A 60 1.43 8.34 1.57
CA HIS A 60 2.16 8.83 2.75
C HIS A 60 3.45 8.03 3.04
N ARG A 61 3.42 6.71 2.78
CA ARG A 61 4.58 5.81 2.94
C ARG A 61 5.65 6.09 1.91
N ILE A 62 5.30 6.14 0.62
CA ILE A 62 6.30 6.38 -0.44
C ILE A 62 6.84 7.82 -0.39
N GLY A 63 6.09 8.77 0.17
CA GLY A 63 6.54 10.16 0.40
C GLY A 63 7.70 10.33 1.40
N ARG A 64 8.28 9.24 1.93
CA ARG A 64 9.54 9.25 2.68
C ARG A 64 10.78 9.30 1.77
N THR A 65 10.65 8.95 0.49
CA THR A 65 11.70 9.08 -0.53
C THR A 65 11.42 10.23 -1.50
N GLY A 66 12.38 10.55 -2.38
CA GLY A 66 12.18 11.48 -3.50
C GLY A 66 11.97 12.96 -3.11
N ARG A 67 12.54 13.42 -2.00
CA ARG A 67 12.39 14.80 -1.50
C ARG A 67 13.49 15.74 -2.01
N ALA A 68 13.23 17.04 -1.98
CA ALA A 68 14.20 18.09 -2.30
C ALA A 68 14.90 17.94 -3.66
N GLY A 69 14.17 17.47 -4.68
CA GLY A 69 14.68 17.25 -6.04
C GLY A 69 15.50 15.98 -6.22
N ALA A 70 15.72 15.19 -5.15
CA ALA A 70 16.36 13.88 -5.27
C ALA A 70 15.41 12.85 -5.91
N VAL A 71 15.98 11.93 -6.68
CA VAL A 71 15.26 10.76 -7.18
C VAL A 71 15.12 9.74 -6.03
N GLY A 72 13.91 9.19 -5.89
CA GLY A 72 13.60 8.15 -4.92
C GLY A 72 13.06 6.89 -5.59
N LEU A 73 13.24 5.74 -4.95
CA LEU A 73 12.64 4.49 -5.40
C LEU A 73 11.59 3.99 -4.39
N ALA A 74 10.40 3.71 -4.88
CA ALA A 74 9.36 3.03 -4.11
C ALA A 74 9.04 1.68 -4.74
N VAL A 75 9.13 0.62 -3.95
CA VAL A 75 8.74 -0.74 -4.33
C VAL A 75 7.62 -1.19 -3.41
N ALA A 76 6.55 -1.75 -3.96
CA ALA A 76 5.44 -2.27 -3.17
C ALA A 76 5.17 -3.72 -3.55
N PHE A 77 5.00 -4.57 -2.54
CA PHE A 77 4.38 -5.87 -2.76
C PHE A 77 2.86 -5.68 -2.76
N PHE A 78 2.23 -6.16 -3.83
CA PHE A 78 0.80 -6.07 -4.04
C PHE A 78 0.29 -7.45 -4.42
N THR A 79 -0.61 -7.99 -3.61
CA THR A 79 -1.04 -9.39 -3.65
C THR A 79 -2.52 -9.49 -3.99
N PRO A 80 -3.05 -10.70 -4.28
CA PRO A 80 -4.48 -10.90 -4.45
C PRO A 80 -5.34 -10.50 -3.24
N HIS A 81 -4.77 -10.44 -2.02
CA HIS A 81 -5.47 -9.96 -0.83
C HIS A 81 -5.79 -8.46 -0.91
N ASP A 82 -4.98 -7.70 -1.64
CA ASP A 82 -5.08 -6.24 -1.78
C ASP A 82 -6.02 -5.83 -2.91
N ARG A 83 -6.65 -6.80 -3.61
CA ARG A 83 -7.41 -6.59 -4.85
C ARG A 83 -8.49 -5.51 -4.78
N LYS A 84 -9.09 -5.29 -3.60
CA LYS A 84 -10.10 -4.24 -3.39
C LYS A 84 -9.55 -2.84 -3.67
N LEU A 85 -8.24 -2.65 -3.50
CA LEU A 85 -7.54 -1.39 -3.74
C LEU A 85 -6.98 -1.27 -5.15
N ALA A 86 -7.04 -2.33 -5.97
CA ALA A 86 -6.48 -2.31 -7.32
C ALA A 86 -7.04 -1.16 -8.20
N PRO A 87 -8.36 -0.84 -8.18
CA PRO A 87 -8.87 0.31 -8.93
C PRO A 87 -8.26 1.64 -8.49
N ALA A 88 -8.12 1.87 -7.19
CA ALA A 88 -7.58 3.12 -6.64
C ALA A 88 -6.07 3.24 -6.88
N LEU A 89 -5.31 2.15 -6.72
CA LEU A 89 -3.89 2.12 -7.04
C LEU A 89 -3.63 2.34 -8.54
N LEU A 90 -4.47 1.77 -9.40
CA LEU A 90 -4.38 1.98 -10.85
C LEU A 90 -4.53 3.46 -11.21
N GLU A 91 -5.56 4.12 -10.70
CA GLU A 91 -5.81 5.56 -10.93
C GLU A 91 -4.62 6.40 -10.43
N LEU A 92 -4.14 6.11 -9.22
CA LEU A 92 -2.97 6.80 -8.65
C LEU A 92 -1.72 6.67 -9.53
N LEU A 93 -1.40 5.47 -10.02
CA LEU A 93 -0.23 5.27 -10.88
C LEU A 93 -0.39 5.96 -12.24
N GLN A 94 -1.60 5.99 -12.80
CA GLN A 94 -1.89 6.70 -14.04
C GLN A 94 -1.75 8.21 -13.88
N ASP A 95 -2.29 8.77 -12.81
CA ASP A 95 -2.18 10.20 -12.47
C ASP A 95 -0.71 10.61 -12.27
N ALA A 96 0.06 9.76 -11.61
CA ALA A 96 1.50 9.94 -11.40
C ALA A 96 2.34 9.65 -12.66
N ARG A 97 1.72 9.19 -13.77
CA ARG A 97 2.40 8.71 -14.99
C ARG A 97 3.48 7.65 -14.71
N ALA A 98 3.26 6.86 -13.67
CA ALA A 98 4.14 5.77 -13.30
C ALA A 98 3.86 4.53 -14.20
N PRO A 99 4.86 3.64 -14.38
CA PRO A 99 4.63 2.36 -15.04
C PRO A 99 3.53 1.56 -14.34
N VAL A 100 2.54 1.10 -15.11
CA VAL A 100 1.41 0.31 -14.60
C VAL A 100 1.61 -1.17 -14.96
N PRO A 101 1.72 -2.08 -13.98
CA PRO A 101 1.80 -3.51 -14.25
C PRO A 101 0.52 -4.03 -14.92
N PRO A 102 0.61 -4.85 -16.01
CA PRO A 102 -0.58 -5.43 -16.65
C PRO A 102 -1.46 -6.26 -15.71
N ALA A 103 -0.85 -6.93 -14.72
CA ALA A 103 -1.57 -7.69 -13.71
C ALA A 103 -2.48 -6.79 -12.84
N LEU A 104 -2.07 -5.55 -12.55
CA LEU A 104 -2.87 -4.60 -11.79
C LEU A 104 -4.08 -4.12 -12.61
N ILE A 105 -3.90 -3.86 -13.91
CA ILE A 105 -5.00 -3.48 -14.82
C ILE A 105 -6.07 -4.58 -14.83
N ARG A 106 -5.66 -5.84 -14.99
CA ARG A 106 -6.57 -6.99 -14.96
C ARG A 106 -7.29 -7.08 -13.62
N MET A 107 -6.56 -6.97 -12.51
CA MET A 107 -7.14 -7.06 -11.17
C MET A 107 -8.16 -5.94 -10.90
N ALA A 108 -7.87 -4.71 -11.34
CA ALA A 108 -8.79 -3.58 -11.23
C ALA A 108 -10.05 -3.79 -12.08
N ALA A 109 -9.92 -4.30 -13.32
CA ALA A 109 -11.06 -4.59 -14.20
C ALA A 109 -11.98 -5.68 -13.62
N GLU A 110 -11.40 -6.75 -13.08
CA GLU A 110 -12.15 -7.79 -12.36
C GLU A 110 -12.89 -7.22 -11.15
N GLU A 111 -12.21 -6.40 -10.33
CA GLU A 111 -12.81 -5.82 -9.13
C GLU A 111 -13.99 -4.89 -9.46
N ARG A 112 -13.87 -4.07 -10.52
CA ARG A 112 -14.96 -3.20 -11.00
C ARG A 112 -16.17 -3.97 -11.53
N SER A 113 -15.95 -5.18 -12.04
CA SER A 113 -17.01 -6.01 -12.66
C SER A 113 -17.79 -6.85 -11.65
N LYS A 114 -17.24 -7.12 -10.46
CA LYS A 114 -17.87 -7.97 -9.42
C LYS A 114 -19.31 -7.57 -9.06
N PRO A 115 -19.63 -6.29 -8.77
CA PRO A 115 -20.98 -5.94 -8.33
C PRO A 115 -22.05 -6.23 -9.40
N ALA A 116 -21.70 -6.10 -10.68
CA ALA A 116 -22.61 -6.42 -11.78
C ALA A 116 -22.83 -7.94 -11.89
N LEU A 117 -21.76 -8.73 -11.76
CA LEU A 117 -21.81 -10.19 -11.82
C LEU A 117 -22.61 -10.80 -10.66
N GLU A 118 -22.47 -10.25 -9.45
CA GLU A 118 -23.22 -10.68 -8.27
C GLU A 118 -24.73 -10.43 -8.45
N LYS A 119 -25.12 -9.23 -8.87
CA LYS A 119 -26.53 -8.92 -9.17
C LYS A 119 -27.13 -9.82 -10.24
N GLN A 120 -26.38 -10.15 -11.29
CA GLN A 120 -26.82 -11.07 -12.33
C GLN A 120 -27.06 -12.49 -11.79
N ARG A 121 -26.16 -12.99 -10.93
CA ARG A 121 -26.30 -14.31 -10.29
C ARG A 121 -27.51 -14.38 -9.37
N GLU A 122 -27.74 -13.35 -8.56
CA GLU A 122 -28.92 -13.24 -7.69
C GLU A 122 -30.22 -13.25 -8.50
N GLN A 123 -30.30 -12.47 -9.58
CA GLN A 123 -31.47 -12.44 -10.46
C GLN A 123 -31.73 -13.79 -11.13
N GLN A 124 -30.68 -14.50 -11.54
CA GLN A 124 -30.81 -15.84 -12.14
C GLN A 124 -31.33 -16.86 -11.12
N GLN A 125 -30.80 -16.84 -9.89
CA GLN A 125 -31.25 -17.72 -8.81
C GLN A 125 -32.71 -17.44 -8.44
N ALA A 126 -33.10 -16.17 -8.30
CA ALA A 126 -34.48 -15.78 -8.00
C ALA A 126 -35.47 -16.22 -9.10
N LYS A 127 -35.08 -16.10 -10.38
CA LYS A 127 -35.88 -16.58 -11.52
C LYS A 127 -36.04 -18.11 -11.51
N GLN A 128 -34.98 -18.86 -11.18
CA GLN A 128 -35.03 -20.32 -11.09
C GLN A 128 -35.93 -20.79 -9.95
N MET A 129 -35.92 -20.09 -8.81
CA MET A 129 -36.75 -20.43 -7.65
C MET A 129 -38.25 -20.23 -7.93
N LYS A 130 -38.62 -19.11 -8.58
CA LYS A 130 -40.01 -18.85 -9.00
C LYS A 130 -40.57 -19.84 -10.01
N LYS A 131 -39.71 -20.49 -10.81
CA LYS A 131 -40.12 -21.51 -11.79
C LYS A 131 -40.40 -22.87 -11.15
N ARG A 132 -39.97 -23.09 -9.90
CA ARG A 132 -40.13 -24.34 -9.15
C ARG A 132 -41.31 -24.31 -8.15
N MET A 133 -42.01 -23.19 -8.04
CA MET A 133 -43.25 -23.02 -7.28
C MET A 133 -44.42 -23.04 -8.25
#